data_AF-A0A1T0CWG3-F1
#
_entry.id   AF-A0A1T0CWG3-F1
#
_cell.length_a   1.000
_cell.length_b   1.000
_cell.length_c   1.000
_cell.angle_alpha   90.00
_cell.angle_beta   90.00
_cell.angle_gamma   90.00
#
_symmetry.space_group_name_H-M   'P 1'
#
loop_
_entity.id
_entity.type
_entity.pdbx_description
1 polymer ?
#
loop_
_entity_poly.entity_id
_entity_poly.type
_entity_poly.pdbx_seq_one_letter_code
_entity_poly.pdbx_strand_id
1 'polypeptide(L)'
;MKRRSLGLLTALLMLAQPSHAEPQQIEVCIKARYDYKWGMPLVSSALFGTHNQFNQIAGVEILPSGHYVMFDFGDEEIEDMQMIKLSSVLTSSYQEGEGQHGDRWLVARKLPAQICRQ
;
A
#
# COMPACT_ATOMS: atom_id res chain seq x y z
N MET A 1 33.93 -40.11 36.48
CA MET A 1 32.54 -39.61 36.60
C MET A 1 32.57 -38.08 36.56
N LYS A 2 32.15 -37.45 35.45
CA LYS A 2 32.08 -35.98 35.32
C LYS A 2 30.62 -35.58 35.13
N ARG A 3 30.09 -34.84 36.11
CA ARG A 3 28.80 -34.14 36.02
C ARG A 3 28.89 -33.10 34.90
N ARG A 4 27.93 -33.10 33.98
CA ARG A 4 27.75 -32.00 33.02
C ARG A 4 26.44 -31.31 33.33
N SER A 5 26.58 -30.07 33.75
CA SER A 5 25.55 -29.12 34.09
C SER A 5 24.85 -28.58 32.85
N LEU A 6 23.61 -28.17 33.08
CA LEU A 6 22.89 -27.03 32.48
C LEU A 6 22.77 -26.95 30.96
N GLY A 7 21.50 -26.98 30.53
CA GLY A 7 21.04 -26.37 29.30
C GLY A 7 19.52 -26.22 29.35
N LEU A 8 19.01 -25.38 30.25
CA LEU A 8 17.62 -24.92 30.17
C LEU A 8 17.54 -24.02 28.93
N LEU A 9 17.02 -24.54 27.82
CA LEU A 9 16.63 -23.70 26.69
C LEU A 9 15.38 -22.91 27.09
N THR A 10 15.58 -21.64 27.39
CA THR A 10 14.51 -20.66 27.46
C THR A 10 13.98 -20.42 26.05
N ALA A 11 12.89 -21.08 25.68
CA ALA A 11 12.13 -20.72 24.49
C ALA A 11 11.32 -19.45 24.80
N LEU A 12 11.87 -18.28 24.47
CA LEU A 12 11.08 -17.06 24.37
C LEU A 12 10.16 -17.20 23.15
N LEU A 13 8.93 -17.66 23.36
CA LEU A 13 7.84 -17.31 22.45
C LEU A 13 7.58 -15.82 22.61
N MET A 14 8.23 -15.01 21.79
CA MET A 14 7.74 -13.67 21.51
C MET A 14 6.40 -13.84 20.80
N LEU A 15 5.32 -13.76 21.57
CA LEU A 15 4.00 -13.44 21.05
C LEU A 15 4.15 -12.07 20.38
N ALA A 16 4.41 -12.08 19.07
CA ALA A 16 4.27 -10.89 18.25
C ALA A 16 2.82 -10.43 18.45
N GLN A 17 2.65 -9.37 19.23
CA GLN A 17 1.39 -8.65 19.30
C GLN A 17 1.01 -8.32 17.85
N PRO A 18 -0.28 -8.39 17.48
CA PRO A 18 -0.70 -7.81 16.22
C PRO A 18 -0.38 -6.33 16.32
N SER A 19 0.76 -5.91 15.77
CA SER A 19 0.94 -4.49 15.51
C SER A 19 -0.19 -4.16 14.56
N HIS A 20 -1.03 -3.22 14.96
CA HIS A 20 -1.94 -2.54 14.06
C HIS A 20 -1.03 -1.84 13.05
N ALA A 21 -0.60 -2.57 12.03
CA ALA A 21 0.39 -2.07 11.09
C ALA A 21 -0.24 -0.86 10.42
N GLU A 22 0.43 0.28 10.44
CA GLU A 22 -0.01 1.44 9.66
C GLU A 22 0.10 1.14 8.16
N PRO A 23 -0.61 1.85 7.27
CA PRO A 23 -0.34 1.81 5.85
C PRO A 23 1.14 2.10 5.56
N GLN A 24 1.74 1.33 4.67
CA GLN A 24 3.13 1.44 4.30
C GLN A 24 3.32 2.55 3.26
N GLN A 25 4.24 3.48 3.49
CA GLN A 25 4.69 4.40 2.44
C GLN A 25 5.49 3.65 1.37
N ILE A 26 5.12 3.83 0.10
CA ILE A 26 5.69 3.17 -1.07
C ILE A 26 5.81 4.13 -2.26
N GLU A 27 6.66 3.75 -3.22
CA GLU A 27 6.62 4.33 -4.56
C GLU A 27 5.71 3.50 -5.47
N VAL A 28 4.89 4.16 -6.27
CA VAL A 28 3.99 3.51 -7.24
C VAL A 28 4.13 4.14 -8.62
N CYS A 29 4.00 3.29 -9.63
CA CYS A 29 3.68 3.72 -10.97
C CYS A 29 2.17 3.74 -11.15
N ILE A 30 1.59 4.89 -11.51
CA ILE A 30 0.14 5.06 -11.56
C ILE A 30 -0.32 5.90 -12.76
N LYS A 31 -1.46 5.55 -13.35
CA LYS A 31 -2.05 6.29 -14.47
C LYS A 31 -3.58 6.14 -14.52
N ALA A 32 -4.31 7.21 -14.75
CA ALA A 32 -5.74 7.14 -15.10
C ALA A 32 -5.91 6.46 -16.47
N ARG A 33 -6.83 5.50 -16.59
CA ARG A 33 -6.95 4.64 -17.79
C ARG A 33 -7.30 5.42 -19.05
N TYR A 34 -8.08 6.51 -18.92
CA TYR A 34 -8.54 7.33 -20.04
C TYR A 34 -7.55 8.44 -20.44
N ASP A 35 -6.50 8.67 -19.66
CA ASP A 35 -5.53 9.73 -19.98
C ASP A 35 -4.60 9.35 -21.13
N TYR A 36 -4.71 10.12 -22.21
CA TYR A 36 -3.86 10.01 -23.39
C TYR A 36 -2.52 10.76 -23.23
N LYS A 37 -2.46 11.70 -22.28
CA LYS A 37 -1.26 12.48 -21.93
C LYS A 37 -0.85 12.18 -20.49
N TRP A 38 0.46 12.04 -20.28
CA TRP A 38 1.06 11.52 -19.06
C TRP A 38 1.04 12.55 -17.94
N GLY A 39 -0.06 12.65 -17.21
CA GLY A 39 -0.07 13.19 -15.86
C GLY A 39 0.72 12.23 -14.97
N MET A 40 1.96 12.60 -14.64
CA MET A 40 2.88 11.97 -13.68
C MET A 40 2.69 10.47 -13.39
N PRO A 41 3.38 9.56 -14.13
CA PRO A 41 3.23 8.14 -13.92
C PRO A 41 3.87 7.63 -12.62
N LEU A 42 4.46 8.49 -11.80
CA LEU A 42 5.19 8.14 -10.58
C LEU A 42 4.65 8.95 -9.41
N VAL A 43 4.32 8.26 -8.32
CA VAL A 43 4.10 8.87 -7.01
C VAL A 43 5.05 8.24 -5.99
N SER A 44 5.86 9.07 -5.33
CA SER A 44 6.94 8.63 -4.42
C SER A 44 6.51 8.52 -2.95
N SER A 45 5.35 9.06 -2.60
CA SER A 45 4.82 9.13 -1.22
C SER A 45 3.44 8.50 -1.07
N ALA A 46 3.12 7.49 -1.91
CA ALA A 46 1.85 6.79 -1.80
C ALA A 46 1.80 5.92 -0.52
N LEU A 47 0.62 5.76 0.06
CA LEU A 47 0.35 4.86 1.17
C LEU A 47 -0.34 3.60 0.66
N PHE A 48 0.16 2.43 1.04
CA PHE A 48 -0.42 1.13 0.72
C PHE A 48 -0.86 0.38 1.97
N GLY A 49 -2.09 -0.09 1.98
CA GLY A 49 -2.65 -0.80 3.13
C GLY A 49 -3.95 -1.52 2.82
N THR A 50 -4.56 -2.07 3.85
CA THR A 50 -5.87 -2.71 3.83
C THR A 50 -6.93 -1.75 4.34
N HIS A 51 -8.20 -2.00 4.00
CA HIS A 51 -9.34 -1.26 4.55
C HIS A 51 -9.28 -1.08 6.08
N ASN A 52 -8.91 -2.12 6.83
CA ASN A 52 -8.83 -2.05 8.29
C ASN A 52 -7.81 -1.01 8.77
N GLN A 53 -6.66 -0.92 8.11
CA GLN A 53 -5.60 0.03 8.47
C GLN A 53 -6.04 1.46 8.18
N PHE A 54 -6.69 1.69 7.04
CA PHE A 54 -7.21 3.01 6.67
C PHE A 54 -8.43 3.43 7.52
N ASN A 55 -9.37 2.52 7.76
CA ASN A 55 -10.54 2.75 8.64
C ASN A 55 -10.10 3.05 10.09
N GLN A 56 -9.04 2.40 10.59
CA GLN A 56 -8.47 2.68 11.91
C GLN A 56 -7.92 4.12 11.99
N ILE A 57 -7.22 4.59 10.95
CA ILE A 57 -6.73 5.98 10.87
C ILE A 57 -7.90 6.97 10.79
N ALA A 58 -8.93 6.64 10.00
CA ALA A 58 -10.11 7.49 9.85
C ALA A 58 -11.02 7.50 11.11
N GLY A 59 -10.88 6.52 12.00
CA GLY A 59 -11.74 6.34 13.17
C GLY A 59 -13.17 5.87 12.85
N VAL A 60 -13.43 5.45 11.60
CA VAL A 60 -14.75 5.04 11.09
C VAL A 60 -14.61 3.91 10.07
N GLU A 61 -15.58 3.00 10.00
CA GLU A 61 -15.62 1.89 9.04
C GLU A 61 -16.35 2.30 7.74
N ILE A 62 -15.63 3.00 6.86
CA ILE A 62 -16.18 3.54 5.60
C ILE A 62 -15.70 2.78 4.37
N LEU A 63 -14.49 2.20 4.43
CA LEU A 63 -13.91 1.51 3.30
C LEU A 63 -14.34 0.04 3.28
N PRO A 64 -14.85 -0.47 2.14
CA PRO A 64 -15.16 -1.88 2.00
C PRO A 64 -13.90 -2.74 2.05
N SER A 65 -14.05 -4.03 2.32
CA SER A 65 -12.92 -4.96 2.33
C SER A 65 -12.09 -4.91 1.05
N GLY A 66 -10.76 -4.87 1.21
CA GLY A 66 -9.80 -4.78 0.10
C GLY A 66 -8.45 -4.19 0.49
N HIS A 67 -7.61 -4.02 -0.54
CA HIS A 67 -6.35 -3.30 -0.51
C HIS A 67 -6.49 -1.96 -1.21
N TYR A 68 -5.74 -0.97 -0.73
CA TYR A 68 -5.85 0.40 -1.17
C TYR A 68 -4.46 1.00 -1.38
N VAL A 69 -4.37 1.84 -2.41
CA VAL A 69 -3.27 2.80 -2.58
C VAL A 69 -3.89 4.19 -2.45
N MET A 70 -3.38 4.98 -1.53
CA MET A 70 -3.77 6.36 -1.32
C MET A 70 -2.60 7.26 -1.67
N PHE A 71 -2.85 8.33 -2.40
CA PHE A 71 -1.80 9.27 -2.78
C PHE A 71 -2.35 10.65 -3.06
N ASP A 72 -1.45 11.61 -3.02
CA ASP A 72 -1.68 12.99 -3.41
C ASP A 72 -0.66 13.32 -4.50
N PHE A 73 -1.10 13.97 -5.57
CA PHE A 73 -0.21 14.44 -6.62
C PHE A 73 0.54 15.72 -6.21
N GLY A 74 0.13 16.37 -5.12
CA GLY A 74 0.72 17.61 -4.63
C GLY A 74 0.49 18.80 -5.58
N ASP A 75 -0.52 18.70 -6.44
CA ASP A 75 -0.94 19.77 -7.33
C ASP A 75 -2.02 20.58 -6.60
N GLU A 76 -1.75 21.86 -6.35
CA GLU A 76 -2.68 22.76 -5.67
C GLU A 76 -4.01 22.93 -6.43
N GLU A 77 -4.06 22.60 -7.73
CA GLU A 77 -5.29 22.62 -8.53
C GLU A 77 -6.13 21.32 -8.41
N ILE A 78 -5.53 20.23 -7.93
CA ILE A 78 -6.19 18.92 -7.73
C ILE A 78 -6.19 18.64 -6.23
N GLU A 79 -7.11 19.28 -5.51
CA GLU A 79 -7.16 19.27 -4.03
C GLU A 79 -7.50 17.89 -3.42
N ASP A 80 -7.87 16.91 -4.23
CA ASP A 80 -8.44 15.66 -3.72
C ASP A 80 -7.42 14.52 -3.68
N MET A 81 -7.03 14.13 -2.46
CA MET A 81 -6.33 12.88 -2.19
C MET A 81 -7.04 11.72 -2.87
N GLN A 82 -6.33 11.03 -3.76
CA GLN A 82 -6.86 9.89 -4.49
C GLN A 82 -6.75 8.63 -3.65
N MET A 83 -7.80 7.82 -3.65
CA MET A 83 -7.80 6.51 -3.01
C MET A 83 -8.28 5.47 -4.02
N ILE A 84 -7.41 4.51 -4.30
CA ILE A 84 -7.62 3.50 -5.33
C ILE A 84 -7.78 2.14 -4.67
N LYS A 85 -8.97 1.55 -4.80
CA LYS A 85 -9.22 0.17 -4.41
C LYS A 85 -8.58 -0.75 -5.44
N LEU A 86 -7.70 -1.63 -4.98
CA LEU A 86 -7.04 -2.60 -5.84
C LEU A 86 -7.91 -3.86 -6.01
N SER A 87 -7.81 -4.49 -7.18
CA SER A 87 -8.42 -5.78 -7.46
C SER A 87 -7.71 -6.94 -6.75
N SER A 88 -6.45 -6.77 -6.38
CA SER A 88 -5.62 -7.76 -5.69
C SER A 88 -4.54 -7.09 -4.82
N VAL A 89 -3.68 -7.88 -4.18
CA VAL A 89 -2.48 -7.34 -3.51
C VAL A 89 -1.61 -6.57 -4.51
N LEU A 90 -0.99 -5.48 -4.05
CA LEU A 90 -0.12 -4.68 -4.91
C LEU A 90 1.16 -5.44 -5.30
N THR A 91 1.42 -5.52 -6.61
CA THR A 91 2.63 -6.15 -7.19
C THR A 91 3.38 -5.15 -8.08
N SER A 92 4.52 -5.54 -8.63
CA SER A 92 5.28 -4.73 -9.59
C SER A 92 4.72 -4.73 -11.01
N SER A 93 3.68 -5.53 -11.29
CA SER A 93 2.96 -5.54 -12.56
C SER A 93 1.74 -4.62 -12.47
N TYR A 94 1.43 -3.91 -13.57
CA TYR A 94 0.25 -3.08 -13.62
C TYR A 94 -1.01 -3.91 -13.42
N GLN A 95 -1.85 -3.47 -12.50
CA GLN A 95 -3.19 -3.98 -12.30
C GLN A 95 -4.20 -2.84 -12.40
N GLU A 96 -5.43 -3.18 -12.77
CA GLU A 96 -6.50 -2.19 -12.69
C GLU A 96 -6.98 -2.03 -11.24
N GLY A 97 -7.18 -0.77 -10.85
CA GLY A 97 -7.83 -0.33 -9.62
C GLY A 97 -8.97 0.63 -9.92
N GLU A 98 -9.80 0.87 -8.91
CA GLU A 98 -10.97 1.75 -8.98
C GLU A 98 -10.81 2.92 -8.01
N GLY A 99 -10.93 4.14 -8.52
CA GLY A 99 -10.91 5.37 -7.74
C GLY A 99 -12.25 5.63 -7.04
N GLN A 100 -12.28 6.69 -6.23
CA GLN A 100 -13.46 7.04 -5.42
C GLN A 100 -14.69 7.40 -6.26
N HIS A 101 -14.49 7.86 -7.50
CA HIS A 101 -15.56 8.26 -8.41
C HIS A 101 -15.89 7.18 -9.46
N GLY A 102 -15.39 5.95 -9.28
CA GLY A 102 -15.60 4.84 -10.22
C GLY A 102 -14.68 4.87 -11.45
N ASP A 103 -13.72 5.78 -11.47
CA ASP A 103 -12.69 5.91 -12.48
C ASP A 103 -11.67 4.76 -12.39
N ARG A 104 -11.16 4.34 -13.55
CA ARG A 104 -10.22 3.21 -13.66
C ARG A 104 -8.79 3.70 -13.65
N TRP A 105 -7.95 3.07 -12.84
CA TRP A 105 -6.53 3.36 -12.72
C TRP A 105 -5.70 2.14 -13.05
N LEU A 106 -4.53 2.34 -13.64
CA LEU A 106 -3.48 1.34 -13.73
C LEU A 106 -2.44 1.62 -12.64
N VAL A 107 -2.16 0.63 -11.79
CA VAL A 107 -1.28 0.79 -10.63
C VAL A 107 -0.27 -0.36 -10.56
N ALA A 108 1.00 -0.03 -10.30
CA ALA A 108 2.06 -0.99 -10.01
C ALA A 108 2.97 -0.46 -8.90
N ARG A 109 3.50 -1.33 -8.05
CA ARG A 109 4.57 -0.96 -7.12
C ARG A 109 5.84 -0.70 -7.92
N LYS A 110 6.47 0.45 -7.71
CA LYS A 110 7.75 0.75 -8.35
C LYS A 110 8.87 0.00 -7.62
N LEU A 111 9.64 -0.80 -8.36
CA LEU A 111 10.89 -1.36 -7.88
C LEU A 111 12.03 -0.33 -8.02
N PRO A 112 13.11 -0.41 -7.23
CA PRO A 112 14.20 0.59 -7.24
C PRO A 112 14.80 0.90 -8.62
N ALA A 113 14.96 -0.13 -9.47
CA ALA A 113 15.50 0.01 -10.83
C ALA A 113 14.43 0.06 -11.93
N GLN A 114 13.14 0.01 -11.58
CA GLN A 114 12.04 0.07 -12.52
C GLN A 114 11.74 1.53 -12.86
N ILE A 115 11.76 1.85 -14.15
CA ILE A 115 11.20 3.09 -14.68
C ILE A 115 9.70 2.86 -14.82
N CYS A 116 8.87 3.82 -14.40
CA CYS A 116 7.45 3.81 -14.72
C CYS A 116 7.29 4.00 -16.22
N ARG A 117 7.18 2.87 -16.93
CA ARG A 117 7.04 2.82 -18.39
C ARG A 117 5.57 2.79 -18.77
N GLN A 118 5.35 3.27 -20.00
CA GLN A 118 4.07 3.43 -20.64
C GLN A 118 3.45 2.11 -21.09
#